data_AF-A0AAW8JDA7-F1
#
_entry.id   AF-A0AAW8JDA7-F1
#
_cell.length_a   1.000
_cell.length_b   1.000
_cell.length_c   1.000
_cell.angle_alpha   90.00
_cell.angle_beta   90.00
_cell.angle_gamma   90.00
#
_symmetry.space_group_name_H-M   'P 1'
#
loop_
_entity.id
_entity.type
_entity.pdbx_description
1 polymer ?
#
loop_
_entity_poly.entity_id
_entity_poly.type
_entity_poly.pdbx_seq_one_letter_code
_entity_poly.pdbx_strand_id
1 'polypeptide(L)'
;MSQHQAYQPGQFQWSFLLPKYWGIWIAIVFLMLLAILPWALQYRLAQWLGHIAFKYLKSRRKTTIRNLQLCFPEWSEAEVEQQSRQVFIDMMIGVFETLNAWYCPNWFKGRVTIEGLEHITNAQAQGQGVLLLGTHSTLLDAGGYICAQYFDPDVVYRPQNNPLLDMLIYRCRATIYGHQIDHDDMRGLIRQLKNGHAIWYSPDQDFGLKQGVMAPFFGIPAATVTAHRRLLKISKAAAVPLYFYRHGDIRDPRYHILIEAALDNMPSDDETADATRVNNIIEQQLRIAPTQYMWFHRRFKTRPEGYEKIY
;
A
#
# COMPACT_ATOMS: atom_id res chain seq x y z
N MET A 1 -0.73 21.11 11.29
CA MET A 1 -1.63 22.12 10.68
C MET A 1 -1.41 22.06 9.18
N SER A 2 -2.20 21.22 8.50
CA SER A 2 -2.22 21.15 7.04
C SER A 2 -2.68 22.52 6.54
N GLN A 3 -1.85 23.21 5.75
CA GLN A 3 -2.31 24.37 5.01
C GLN A 3 -3.40 23.86 4.08
N HIS A 4 -4.66 24.21 4.35
CA HIS A 4 -5.76 23.97 3.43
C HIS A 4 -5.36 24.56 2.09
N GLN A 5 -4.95 23.70 1.15
CA GLN A 5 -4.77 24.09 -0.23
C GLN A 5 -6.13 24.62 -0.72
N ALA A 6 -6.12 25.74 -1.44
CA ALA A 6 -7.30 26.34 -2.08
C ALA A 6 -7.81 25.50 -3.27
N TYR A 7 -7.74 24.18 -3.15
CA TYR A 7 -7.91 23.19 -4.19
C TYR A 7 -8.79 22.08 -3.64
N GLN A 8 -9.87 21.77 -4.36
CA GLN A 8 -10.74 20.64 -4.09
C GLN A 8 -10.20 19.42 -4.84
N PRO A 9 -9.91 18.30 -4.16
CA PRO A 9 -9.43 17.08 -4.79
C PRO A 9 -10.25 16.64 -6.01
N GLY A 10 -9.57 16.25 -7.07
CA GLY A 10 -10.18 15.81 -8.33
C GLY A 10 -10.73 16.91 -9.24
N GLN A 11 -10.79 18.17 -8.82
CA GLN A 11 -11.28 19.26 -9.69
C GLN A 11 -10.20 19.83 -10.59
N PHE A 12 -10.55 20.16 -11.84
CA PHE A 12 -9.63 20.84 -12.74
C PHE A 12 -9.61 22.33 -12.45
N GLN A 13 -8.41 22.92 -12.44
CA GLN A 13 -8.22 24.36 -12.34
C GLN A 13 -7.52 24.87 -13.59
N TRP A 14 -7.99 25.99 -14.15
CA TRP A 14 -7.35 26.63 -15.31
C TRP A 14 -5.89 26.99 -15.06
N SER A 15 -5.51 27.24 -13.80
CA SER A 15 -4.11 27.42 -13.41
C SER A 15 -3.22 26.22 -13.71
N PHE A 16 -3.76 25.02 -13.93
CA PHE A 16 -3.02 23.83 -14.36
C PHE A 16 -2.52 23.91 -15.80
N LEU A 17 -2.94 24.90 -16.59
CA LEU A 17 -2.40 25.17 -17.92
C LEU A 17 -1.18 26.11 -17.90
N LEU A 18 -0.84 26.68 -16.74
CA LEU A 18 0.31 27.57 -16.61
C LEU A 18 1.63 26.81 -16.88
N PRO A 19 2.68 27.48 -17.40
CA PRO A 19 3.96 26.85 -17.77
C PRO A 19 4.60 25.99 -16.69
N LYS A 20 4.41 26.33 -15.40
CA LYS A 20 4.91 25.55 -14.26
C LYS A 20 4.39 24.10 -14.20
N TYR A 21 3.29 23.80 -14.90
CA TYR A 21 2.68 22.48 -14.96
C TYR A 21 2.93 21.73 -16.27
N TRP A 22 3.51 22.36 -17.29
CA TRP A 22 3.71 21.73 -18.60
C TRP A 22 4.56 20.46 -18.51
N GLY A 23 5.62 20.47 -17.70
CA GLY A 23 6.46 19.28 -17.48
C GLY A 23 5.66 18.10 -16.91
N ILE A 24 4.67 18.37 -16.05
CA ILE A 24 3.80 17.33 -15.49
C ILE A 24 2.86 16.79 -16.58
N TRP A 25 2.23 17.66 -17.38
CA TRP A 25 1.41 17.22 -18.52
C TRP A 25 2.18 16.35 -19.52
N ILE A 26 3.39 16.76 -19.88
CA ILE A 26 4.27 15.98 -20.75
C ILE A 26 4.57 14.62 -20.12
N ALA A 27 4.90 14.58 -18.82
CA ALA A 27 5.15 13.34 -18.10
C ALA A 27 3.92 12.42 -18.09
N ILE A 28 2.71 12.95 -17.90
CA ILE A 28 1.47 12.16 -17.89
C ILE A 28 1.19 11.57 -19.26
N VAL A 29 1.27 12.37 -20.33
CA VAL A 29 1.08 11.87 -21.70
C VAL A 29 2.10 10.77 -21.98
N PHE A 30 3.35 10.95 -21.58
CA PHE A 30 4.38 9.93 -21.69
C PHE A 30 4.03 8.65 -20.90
N LEU A 31 3.58 8.76 -19.66
CA LEU A 31 3.14 7.61 -18.85
C LEU A 31 1.93 6.89 -19.47
N MET A 32 0.98 7.62 -20.06
CA MET A 32 -0.15 7.02 -20.77
C MET A 32 0.30 6.22 -21.99
N LEU A 33 1.28 6.73 -22.75
CA LEU A 33 1.86 5.98 -23.87
C LEU A 33 2.56 4.71 -23.40
N LEU A 34 3.24 4.75 -22.24
CA LEU A 34 3.85 3.56 -21.64
C LEU A 34 2.83 2.49 -21.25
N ALA A 35 1.62 2.89 -20.84
CA ALA A 35 0.54 1.97 -20.47
C ALA A 35 0.04 1.11 -21.64
N ILE A 36 0.15 1.62 -22.87
CA ILE A 36 -0.35 0.93 -24.08
C ILE A 36 0.68 -0.06 -24.64
N LEU A 37 1.93 0.01 -24.19
CA LEU A 37 2.98 -0.89 -24.65
C LEU A 37 2.64 -2.36 -24.31
N PRO A 38 2.99 -3.33 -25.18
CA PRO A 38 2.92 -4.74 -24.82
C PRO A 38 3.68 -5.02 -23.52
N TRP A 39 3.13 -5.91 -22.69
CA TRP A 39 3.69 -6.24 -21.38
C TRP A 39 5.17 -6.61 -21.40
N ALA A 40 5.62 -7.32 -22.44
CA ALA A 40 7.05 -7.66 -22.59
C ALA A 40 7.96 -6.43 -22.63
N LEU A 41 7.51 -5.31 -23.23
CA LEU A 41 8.24 -4.05 -23.25
C LEU A 41 8.11 -3.32 -21.92
N GLN A 42 6.91 -3.26 -21.34
CA GLN A 42 6.70 -2.69 -20.00
C GLN A 42 7.63 -3.34 -18.97
N TYR A 43 7.67 -4.67 -18.95
CA TYR A 43 8.53 -5.45 -18.07
C TYR A 43 10.02 -5.16 -18.29
N ARG A 44 10.50 -5.15 -19.54
CA ARG A 44 11.90 -4.82 -19.84
C ARG A 44 12.28 -3.41 -19.39
N LEU A 45 11.39 -2.45 -19.62
CA LEU A 45 11.57 -1.08 -19.13
C LEU A 45 11.58 -1.04 -17.60
N ALA A 46 10.69 -1.77 -16.94
CA ALA A 46 10.65 -1.87 -15.48
C ALA A 46 11.95 -2.45 -14.91
N GLN A 47 12.50 -3.51 -15.51
CA GLN A 47 13.79 -4.06 -15.12
C GLN A 47 14.92 -3.04 -15.27
N TRP A 48 15.00 -2.39 -16.43
CA TRP A 48 16.02 -1.38 -16.71
C TRP A 48 15.93 -0.19 -15.73
N LEU A 49 14.73 0.35 -15.53
CA LEU A 49 14.46 1.42 -14.56
C LEU A 49 14.77 0.98 -13.13
N GLY A 50 14.43 -0.27 -12.77
CA GLY A 50 14.70 -0.84 -11.45
C GLY A 50 16.20 -0.94 -11.17
N HIS A 51 16.99 -1.38 -12.15
CA HIS A 51 18.46 -1.40 -12.06
C HIS A 51 19.06 0.00 -11.91
N ILE A 52 18.55 0.99 -12.67
CA ILE A 52 18.96 2.39 -12.56
C ILE A 52 18.63 2.92 -11.17
N ALA A 53 17.39 2.72 -10.70
CA ALA A 53 16.93 3.17 -9.40
C ALA A 53 17.79 2.56 -8.28
N PHE A 54 18.07 1.26 -8.34
CA PHE A 54 18.95 0.57 -7.40
C PHE A 54 20.38 1.14 -7.42
N LYS A 55 20.93 1.47 -8.59
CA LYS A 55 22.28 2.04 -8.74
C LYS A 55 22.38 3.44 -8.14
N TYR A 56 21.41 4.32 -8.41
CA TYR A 56 21.52 5.76 -8.11
C TYR A 56 20.79 6.19 -6.83
N LEU A 57 19.72 5.53 -6.41
CA LEU A 57 18.98 5.88 -5.17
C LEU A 57 19.64 5.29 -3.92
N LYS A 58 20.90 5.67 -3.67
CA LYS A 58 21.78 5.09 -2.64
C LYS A 58 21.14 5.03 -1.24
N SER A 59 20.42 6.09 -0.82
CA SER A 59 19.76 6.14 0.50
C SER A 59 18.63 5.11 0.62
N ARG A 60 17.81 4.97 -0.43
CA ARG A 60 16.74 3.98 -0.49
C ARG A 60 17.31 2.57 -0.55
N ARG A 61 18.34 2.35 -1.37
CA ARG A 61 19.05 1.06 -1.45
C ARG A 61 19.58 0.63 -0.08
N LYS A 62 20.30 1.51 0.63
CA LYS A 62 20.82 1.22 1.97
C LYS A 62 19.72 0.85 2.96
N THR A 63 18.58 1.55 2.90
CA THR A 63 17.41 1.27 3.74
C THR A 63 16.83 -0.11 3.44
N THR A 64 16.64 -0.43 2.16
CA THR A 64 16.13 -1.74 1.70
C THR A 64 17.03 -2.88 2.14
N ILE A 65 18.33 -2.79 1.88
CA ILE A 65 19.32 -3.80 2.30
C ILE A 65 19.24 -4.01 3.81
N ARG A 66 19.28 -2.91 4.58
CA ARG A 66 19.26 -3.00 6.04
C ARG A 66 17.98 -3.65 6.58
N ASN A 67 16.83 -3.33 6.00
CA ASN A 67 15.58 -3.95 6.39
C ASN A 67 15.56 -5.45 6.08
N LEU A 68 15.98 -5.84 4.88
CA LEU A 68 16.00 -7.25 4.51
C LEU A 68 17.01 -8.06 5.34
N GLN A 69 18.18 -7.50 5.68
CA GLN A 69 19.14 -8.12 6.62
C GLN A 69 18.52 -8.38 8.01
N LEU A 70 17.67 -7.48 8.49
CA LEU A 70 17.04 -7.59 9.80
C LEU A 70 15.86 -8.57 9.78
N CYS A 71 15.03 -8.50 8.74
CA CYS A 71 13.79 -9.28 8.66
C CYS A 71 14.01 -10.71 8.14
N PHE A 72 15.07 -10.95 7.38
CA PHE A 72 15.42 -12.26 6.82
C PHE A 72 16.87 -12.63 7.19
N PRO A 73 17.17 -12.83 8.48
CA PRO A 73 18.52 -13.19 8.94
C PRO A 73 19.00 -14.55 8.38
N GLU A 74 18.09 -15.37 7.87
CA GLU A 74 18.38 -16.62 7.19
C GLU A 74 19.01 -16.44 5.79
N TRP A 75 18.91 -15.25 5.19
CA TRP A 75 19.50 -14.97 3.89
C TRP A 75 20.98 -14.60 4.00
N SER A 76 21.78 -15.16 3.09
CA SER A 76 23.16 -14.73 2.87
C SER A 76 23.24 -13.28 2.37
N GLU A 77 24.40 -12.64 2.50
CA GLU A 77 24.61 -11.27 1.99
C GLU A 77 24.32 -11.14 0.49
N ALA A 78 24.65 -12.17 -0.29
CA ALA A 78 24.39 -12.23 -1.73
C ALA A 78 22.88 -12.30 -2.02
N GLU A 79 22.14 -13.11 -1.27
CA GLU A 79 20.67 -13.19 -1.38
C GLU A 79 20.03 -11.86 -0.98
N VAL A 80 20.45 -11.24 0.12
CA VAL A 80 19.92 -9.93 0.52
C VAL A 80 20.15 -8.87 -0.56
N GLU A 81 21.33 -8.80 -1.16
CA GLU A 81 21.62 -7.85 -2.24
C GLU A 81 20.76 -8.15 -3.49
N GLN A 82 20.58 -9.42 -3.84
CA GLN A 82 19.74 -9.84 -4.96
C GLN A 82 18.27 -9.48 -4.73
N GLN A 83 17.71 -9.83 -3.57
CA GLN A 83 16.32 -9.51 -3.20
C GLN A 83 16.12 -8.01 -3.08
N SER A 84 17.10 -7.28 -2.54
CA SER A 84 17.08 -5.80 -2.51
C SER A 84 16.99 -5.22 -3.90
N ARG A 85 17.71 -5.77 -4.89
CA ARG A 85 17.59 -5.33 -6.28
C ARG A 85 16.22 -5.65 -6.86
N GLN A 86 15.68 -6.83 -6.54
CA GLN A 86 14.36 -7.25 -6.99
C GLN A 86 13.24 -6.35 -6.45
N VAL A 87 13.33 -5.86 -5.20
CA VAL A 87 12.39 -4.85 -4.66
C VAL A 87 12.27 -3.61 -5.56
N PHE A 88 13.39 -3.13 -6.09
CA PHE A 88 13.38 -1.94 -6.96
C PHE A 88 12.79 -2.24 -8.34
N ILE A 89 13.00 -3.46 -8.84
CA ILE A 89 12.37 -3.94 -10.08
C ILE A 89 10.87 -4.10 -9.87
N ASP A 90 10.44 -4.72 -8.78
CA ASP A 90 9.03 -4.92 -8.43
C ASP A 90 8.31 -3.59 -8.21
N MET A 91 8.97 -2.60 -7.61
CA MET A 91 8.46 -1.23 -7.53
C MET A 91 8.20 -0.64 -8.92
N MET A 92 9.12 -0.82 -9.87
CA MET A 92 8.94 -0.33 -11.23
C MET A 92 7.86 -1.11 -11.99
N ILE A 93 7.78 -2.43 -11.79
CA ILE A 93 6.70 -3.26 -12.33
C ILE A 93 5.35 -2.73 -11.82
N GLY A 94 5.25 -2.43 -10.53
CA GLY A 94 4.08 -1.83 -9.90
C GLY A 94 3.61 -0.51 -10.50
N VAL A 95 4.55 0.32 -10.98
CA VAL A 95 4.20 1.54 -11.73
C VAL A 95 3.47 1.19 -13.02
N PHE A 96 3.98 0.23 -13.80
CA PHE A 96 3.30 -0.23 -15.03
C PHE A 96 1.98 -0.94 -14.73
N GLU A 97 1.90 -1.72 -13.65
CA GLU A 97 0.65 -2.33 -13.21
C GLU A 97 -0.40 -1.28 -12.85
N THR A 98 0.01 -0.20 -12.17
CA THR A 98 -0.87 0.95 -11.87
C THR A 98 -1.34 1.64 -13.14
N LEU A 99 -0.44 1.87 -14.10
CA LEU A 99 -0.80 2.46 -15.39
C LEU A 99 -1.79 1.56 -16.14
N ASN A 100 -1.59 0.25 -16.11
CA ASN A 100 -2.53 -0.70 -16.70
C ASN A 100 -3.88 -0.66 -15.97
N ALA A 101 -3.90 -0.53 -14.63
CA ALA A 101 -5.14 -0.42 -13.87
C ALA A 101 -5.94 0.84 -14.24
N TRP A 102 -5.25 1.96 -14.48
CA TRP A 102 -5.90 3.23 -14.80
C TRP A 102 -6.32 3.37 -16.26
N TYR A 103 -5.50 2.86 -17.21
CA TYR A 103 -5.67 3.15 -18.63
C TYR A 103 -5.93 1.91 -19.50
N CYS A 104 -5.56 0.72 -19.04
CA CYS A 104 -5.73 -0.54 -19.78
C CYS A 104 -6.28 -1.67 -18.87
N PRO A 105 -7.39 -1.47 -18.15
CA PRO A 105 -7.86 -2.36 -17.08
C PRO A 105 -8.10 -3.82 -17.53
N ASN A 106 -8.45 -4.01 -18.80
CA ASN A 106 -8.60 -5.33 -19.42
C ASN A 106 -7.35 -6.21 -19.32
N TRP A 107 -6.17 -5.64 -19.08
CA TRP A 107 -4.94 -6.38 -18.79
C TRP A 107 -5.12 -7.44 -17.70
N PHE A 108 -5.87 -7.13 -16.64
CA PHE A 108 -6.05 -8.00 -15.48
C PHE A 108 -7.09 -9.11 -15.69
N LYS A 109 -7.86 -9.07 -16.78
CA LYS A 109 -8.93 -10.05 -17.04
C LYS A 109 -8.35 -11.47 -17.14
N GLY A 110 -8.86 -12.38 -16.31
CA GLY A 110 -8.38 -13.77 -16.25
C GLY A 110 -6.99 -13.94 -15.61
N ARG A 111 -6.44 -12.90 -14.96
CA ARG A 111 -5.16 -12.94 -14.25
C ARG A 111 -5.28 -12.92 -12.74
N VAL A 112 -6.47 -12.65 -12.21
CA VAL A 112 -6.71 -12.47 -10.78
C VAL A 112 -7.43 -13.69 -10.21
N THR A 113 -6.94 -14.15 -9.07
CA THR A 113 -7.59 -15.13 -8.21
C THR A 113 -7.83 -14.51 -6.84
N ILE A 114 -8.89 -14.93 -6.16
CA ILE A 114 -9.28 -14.42 -4.85
C ILE A 114 -9.60 -15.59 -3.92
N GLU A 115 -9.15 -15.48 -2.69
CA GLU A 115 -9.44 -16.39 -1.59
C GLU A 115 -9.99 -15.59 -0.40
N GLY A 116 -10.97 -16.16 0.32
CA GLY A 116 -11.51 -15.59 1.55
C GLY A 116 -12.50 -14.43 1.38
N LEU A 117 -13.08 -14.24 0.18
CA LEU A 117 -14.07 -13.19 -0.07
C LEU A 117 -15.27 -13.27 0.90
N GLU A 118 -15.61 -14.48 1.35
CA GLU A 118 -16.62 -14.75 2.35
C GLU A 118 -16.41 -14.02 3.67
N HIS A 119 -15.17 -13.68 4.06
CA HIS A 119 -14.91 -12.95 5.29
C HIS A 119 -15.42 -11.50 5.23
N ILE A 120 -15.35 -10.87 4.05
CA ILE A 120 -15.91 -9.54 3.83
C ILE A 120 -17.44 -9.62 3.75
N THR A 121 -17.96 -10.52 2.91
CA THR A 121 -19.41 -10.58 2.66
C THR A 121 -20.18 -11.02 3.91
N ASN A 122 -19.64 -11.94 4.72
CA ASN A 122 -20.28 -12.35 5.98
C ASN A 122 -20.30 -11.22 7.01
N ALA A 123 -19.22 -10.45 7.15
CA ALA A 123 -19.20 -9.30 8.06
C ALA A 123 -20.22 -8.24 7.64
N GLN A 124 -20.30 -7.94 6.34
CA GLN A 124 -21.28 -7.00 5.79
C GLN A 124 -22.73 -7.50 5.95
N ALA A 125 -22.97 -8.80 5.75
CA ALA A 125 -24.28 -9.41 5.97
C ALA A 125 -24.74 -9.33 7.44
N GLN A 126 -23.80 -9.27 8.39
CA GLN A 126 -24.07 -9.02 9.81
C GLN A 126 -24.25 -7.54 10.15
N GLY A 127 -24.26 -6.66 9.14
CA GLY A 127 -24.39 -5.21 9.31
C GLY A 127 -23.13 -4.54 9.83
N GLN A 128 -21.97 -5.20 9.76
CA GLN A 128 -20.68 -4.63 10.15
C GLN A 128 -19.95 -4.06 8.94
N GLY A 129 -19.30 -2.91 9.10
CA GLY A 129 -18.23 -2.51 8.18
C GLY A 129 -17.01 -3.40 8.32
N VAL A 130 -16.09 -3.27 7.37
CA VAL A 130 -14.85 -4.05 7.35
C VAL A 130 -13.67 -3.10 7.31
N LEU A 131 -12.76 -3.22 8.28
CA LEU A 131 -11.47 -2.55 8.23
C LEU A 131 -10.44 -3.54 7.67
N LEU A 132 -10.08 -3.35 6.41
CA LEU A 132 -9.11 -4.18 5.71
C LEU A 132 -7.70 -3.78 6.13
N LEU A 133 -7.02 -4.63 6.90
CA LEU A 133 -5.66 -4.43 7.35
C LEU A 133 -4.69 -4.90 6.26
N GLY A 134 -4.11 -3.95 5.53
CA GLY A 134 -3.19 -4.22 4.43
C GLY A 134 -1.79 -3.64 4.65
N THR A 135 -0.97 -3.73 3.61
CA THR A 135 0.44 -3.32 3.63
C THR A 135 0.77 -2.38 2.48
N HIS A 136 1.79 -1.54 2.64
CA HIS A 136 2.34 -0.77 1.53
C HIS A 136 3.11 -1.71 0.59
N SER A 137 2.42 -2.17 -0.45
CA SER A 137 2.93 -3.11 -1.46
C SER A 137 3.44 -2.38 -2.71
N THR A 138 4.37 -3.01 -3.43
CA THR A 138 4.84 -2.51 -4.73
C THR A 138 3.77 -2.52 -5.80
N LEU A 139 2.66 -3.25 -5.65
CA LEU A 139 1.55 -3.25 -6.62
C LEU A 139 0.80 -1.91 -6.68
N LEU A 140 1.05 -0.99 -5.73
CA LEU A 140 0.49 0.36 -5.73
C LEU A 140 -1.05 0.33 -5.93
N ASP A 141 -1.59 1.19 -6.80
CA ASP A 141 -3.03 1.28 -7.03
C ASP A 141 -3.58 0.13 -7.88
N ALA A 142 -2.73 -0.69 -8.50
CA ALA A 142 -3.18 -1.93 -9.16
C ALA A 142 -3.78 -2.90 -8.15
N GLY A 143 -3.23 -2.96 -6.93
CA GLY A 143 -3.77 -3.77 -5.84
C GLY A 143 -5.21 -3.37 -5.47
N GLY A 144 -5.46 -2.06 -5.37
CA GLY A 144 -6.82 -1.54 -5.15
C GLY A 144 -7.76 -1.85 -6.31
N TYR A 145 -7.28 -1.68 -7.56
CA TYR A 145 -8.06 -2.00 -8.76
C TYR A 145 -8.50 -3.47 -8.81
N ILE A 146 -7.59 -4.42 -8.55
CA ILE A 146 -7.94 -5.84 -8.58
C ILE A 146 -8.91 -6.21 -7.45
N CYS A 147 -8.78 -5.59 -6.27
CA CYS A 147 -9.74 -5.78 -5.17
C CYS A 147 -11.13 -5.26 -5.54
N ALA A 148 -11.20 -4.08 -6.17
CA ALA A 148 -12.44 -3.45 -6.61
C ALA A 148 -13.22 -4.25 -7.67
N GLN A 149 -12.64 -5.32 -8.23
CA GLN A 149 -13.37 -6.23 -9.13
C GLN A 149 -14.25 -7.25 -8.38
N TYR A 150 -14.09 -7.39 -7.06
CA TYR A 150 -14.75 -8.44 -6.26
C TYR A 150 -15.59 -7.90 -5.10
N PHE A 151 -15.26 -6.72 -4.60
CA PHE A 151 -16.03 -6.00 -3.58
C PHE A 151 -15.81 -4.49 -3.76
N ASP A 152 -16.56 -3.64 -3.04
CA ASP A 152 -16.46 -2.18 -3.13
C ASP A 152 -15.55 -1.61 -2.02
N PRO A 153 -14.24 -1.39 -2.27
CA PRO A 153 -13.34 -0.77 -1.30
C PRO A 153 -13.49 0.75 -1.27
N ASP A 154 -13.42 1.29 -0.05
CA ASP A 154 -13.05 2.67 0.23
C ASP A 154 -11.56 2.72 0.62
N VAL A 155 -10.93 3.89 0.46
CA VAL A 155 -9.51 4.07 0.73
C VAL A 155 -9.23 5.35 1.53
N VAL A 156 -8.24 5.30 2.41
CA VAL A 156 -7.68 6.50 3.04
C VAL A 156 -6.80 7.24 2.03
N TYR A 157 -7.07 8.53 1.85
CA TYR A 157 -6.40 9.39 0.89
C TYR A 157 -5.64 10.52 1.60
N ARG A 158 -4.40 10.74 1.17
CA ARG A 158 -3.59 11.90 1.56
C ARG A 158 -3.30 12.72 0.31
N PRO A 159 -3.59 14.04 0.32
CA PRO A 159 -3.27 14.91 -0.81
C PRO A 159 -1.79 14.86 -1.20
N GLN A 160 -1.53 14.81 -2.50
CA GLN A 160 -0.19 14.90 -3.05
C GLN A 160 0.31 16.35 -2.97
N ASN A 161 1.63 16.51 -2.80
CA ASN A 161 2.23 17.84 -2.66
C ASN A 161 2.01 18.73 -3.90
N ASN A 162 1.88 18.12 -5.09
CA ASN A 162 1.61 18.84 -6.33
C ASN A 162 0.12 18.75 -6.70
N PRO A 163 -0.63 19.87 -6.78
CA PRO A 163 -2.07 19.85 -7.03
C PRO A 163 -2.51 19.22 -8.36
N LEU A 164 -1.71 19.37 -9.43
CA LEU A 164 -2.04 18.75 -10.72
C LEU A 164 -1.89 17.23 -10.66
N LEU A 165 -0.78 16.75 -10.07
CA LEU A 165 -0.58 15.32 -9.87
C LEU A 165 -1.67 14.74 -8.96
N ASP A 166 -2.00 15.48 -7.89
CA ASP A 166 -3.07 15.11 -6.97
C ASP A 166 -4.41 14.94 -7.68
N MET A 167 -4.82 15.92 -8.49
CA MET A 167 -6.05 15.87 -9.29
C MET A 167 -6.15 14.59 -10.12
N LEU A 168 -5.06 14.21 -10.77
CA LEU A 168 -5.04 13.10 -11.70
C LEU A 168 -5.10 11.77 -10.97
N ILE A 169 -4.30 11.61 -9.91
CA ILE A 169 -4.33 10.41 -9.06
C ILE A 169 -5.72 10.26 -8.45
N TYR A 170 -6.28 11.35 -7.90
CA TYR A 170 -7.62 11.33 -7.33
C TYR A 170 -8.67 10.90 -8.36
N ARG A 171 -8.62 11.40 -9.59
CA ARG A 171 -9.55 11.00 -10.65
C ARG A 171 -9.41 9.54 -11.05
N CYS A 172 -8.19 9.02 -11.19
CA CYS A 172 -7.96 7.62 -11.52
C CYS A 172 -8.40 6.70 -10.36
N ARG A 173 -8.17 7.11 -9.12
CA ARG A 173 -8.66 6.39 -7.94
C ARG A 173 -10.18 6.46 -7.78
N ALA A 174 -10.83 7.52 -8.25
CA ALA A 174 -12.29 7.65 -8.22
C ALA A 174 -13.00 6.67 -9.16
N THR A 175 -12.28 6.05 -10.12
CA THR A 175 -12.82 4.95 -10.93
C THR A 175 -12.60 3.58 -10.28
N ILE A 176 -11.89 3.52 -9.15
CA ILE A 176 -11.54 2.29 -8.43
C ILE A 176 -12.31 2.18 -7.11
N TYR A 177 -12.31 3.26 -6.32
CA TYR A 177 -12.84 3.26 -4.96
C TYR A 177 -14.18 3.97 -4.87
N GLY A 178 -15.06 3.47 -4.00
CA GLY A 178 -16.35 4.11 -3.70
C GLY A 178 -16.15 5.48 -3.05
N HIS A 179 -15.26 5.54 -2.05
CA HIS A 179 -14.86 6.78 -1.40
C HIS A 179 -13.34 6.87 -1.21
N GLN A 180 -12.80 8.07 -1.44
CA GLN A 180 -11.44 8.47 -1.09
C GLN A 180 -11.52 9.40 0.12
N ILE A 181 -11.35 8.84 1.32
CA ILE A 181 -11.60 9.54 2.58
C ILE A 181 -10.30 10.19 3.05
N ASP A 182 -10.31 11.49 3.31
CA ASP A 182 -9.11 12.21 3.74
C ASP A 182 -8.52 11.60 5.03
N HIS A 183 -7.20 11.46 5.09
CA HIS A 183 -6.47 10.94 6.25
C HIS A 183 -6.73 11.71 7.55
N ASP A 184 -7.11 12.99 7.47
CA ASP A 184 -7.48 13.82 8.62
C ASP A 184 -8.99 13.67 8.98
N ASP A 185 -9.82 13.08 8.10
CA ASP A 185 -11.26 12.87 8.32
C ASP A 185 -11.57 11.53 9.02
N MET A 186 -11.13 11.41 10.27
CA MET A 186 -11.44 10.27 11.12
C MET A 186 -12.94 10.06 11.34
N ARG A 187 -13.75 11.12 11.28
CA ARG A 187 -15.21 11.01 11.44
C ARG A 187 -15.84 10.39 10.19
N GLY A 188 -15.38 10.77 9.01
CA GLY A 188 -15.74 10.17 7.73
C GLY A 188 -15.43 8.68 7.70
N LEU A 189 -14.22 8.29 8.12
CA LEU A 189 -13.83 6.87 8.21
C LEU A 189 -14.77 6.07 9.11
N ILE A 190 -15.04 6.57 10.32
CA ILE A 190 -15.95 5.89 11.27
C ILE A 190 -17.36 5.78 10.69
N ARG A 191 -17.84 6.83 10.03
CA ARG A 191 -19.17 6.84 9.41
C ARG A 191 -19.28 5.80 8.31
N GLN A 192 -18.29 5.68 7.42
CA GLN A 192 -18.35 4.68 6.34
C GLN A 192 -18.26 3.25 6.89
N LEU A 193 -17.43 3.01 7.91
CA LEU A 193 -17.42 1.71 8.60
C LEU A 193 -18.79 1.39 9.24
N LYS A 194 -19.46 2.37 9.86
CA LYS A 194 -20.81 2.17 10.43
C LYS A 194 -21.88 1.92 9.36
N ASN A 195 -21.65 2.37 8.14
CA ASN A 195 -22.53 2.15 7.00
C ASN A 195 -22.25 0.81 6.28
N GLY A 196 -21.38 -0.05 6.82
CA GLY A 196 -21.09 -1.37 6.23
C GLY A 196 -20.01 -1.36 5.14
N HIS A 197 -19.32 -0.25 4.92
CA HIS A 197 -18.27 -0.17 3.90
C HIS A 197 -17.01 -0.94 4.31
N ALA A 198 -16.28 -1.44 3.31
CA ALA A 198 -14.96 -2.03 3.47
C ALA A 198 -13.90 -0.96 3.22
N ILE A 199 -13.07 -0.64 4.21
CA ILE A 199 -12.05 0.42 4.11
C ILE A 199 -10.65 -0.18 4.20
N TRP A 200 -9.81 0.09 3.21
CA TRP A 200 -8.40 -0.27 3.24
C TRP A 200 -7.59 0.65 4.17
N TYR A 201 -6.88 0.04 5.11
CA TYR A 201 -6.04 0.71 6.11
C TYR A 201 -4.71 -0.02 6.29
N SER A 202 -3.61 0.74 6.35
CA SER A 202 -2.24 0.20 6.41
C SER A 202 -1.48 0.64 7.68
N PRO A 203 -1.32 -0.25 8.67
CA PRO A 203 -0.65 0.04 9.94
C PRO A 203 0.88 -0.21 9.92
N ASP A 204 1.45 -0.51 8.76
CA ASP A 204 2.80 -1.08 8.56
C ASP A 204 3.93 -0.03 8.47
N GLN A 205 3.62 1.27 8.58
CA GLN A 205 4.62 2.34 8.58
C GLN A 205 4.96 2.83 9.98
N ASP A 206 6.14 3.45 10.10
CA ASP A 206 6.59 4.10 11.33
C ASP A 206 6.16 5.58 11.33
N PHE A 207 5.18 5.93 12.18
CA PHE A 207 4.79 7.32 12.47
C PHE A 207 5.27 7.80 13.86
N GLY A 208 6.15 7.02 14.49
CA GLY A 208 6.66 7.26 15.83
C GLY A 208 5.65 6.97 16.95
N LEU A 209 6.14 7.06 18.20
CA LEU A 209 5.38 6.66 19.40
C LEU A 209 4.27 7.63 19.83
N LYS A 210 4.10 8.74 19.11
CA LYS A 210 2.92 9.60 19.29
C LYS A 210 1.67 9.01 18.65
N GLN A 211 1.82 8.08 17.71
CA GLN A 211 0.73 7.50 16.92
C GLN A 211 0.70 5.97 17.01
N GLY A 212 1.47 5.38 17.94
CA GLY A 212 1.67 3.96 18.01
C GLY A 212 2.52 3.54 19.18
N VAL A 213 2.78 2.23 19.28
CA VAL A 213 3.56 1.60 20.35
C VAL A 213 4.74 0.82 19.78
N MET A 214 5.71 0.48 20.62
CA MET A 214 6.77 -0.45 20.24
C MET A 214 6.22 -1.88 20.25
N ALA A 215 6.18 -2.52 19.09
CA ALA A 215 5.81 -3.93 18.93
C ALA A 215 6.86 -4.63 18.06
N PRO A 216 7.12 -5.94 18.27
CA PRO A 216 8.05 -6.68 17.43
C PRO A 216 7.52 -6.74 15.98
N PHE A 217 8.42 -6.56 15.02
CA PHE A 217 8.23 -6.80 13.60
C PHE A 217 9.46 -7.53 13.09
N PHE A 218 9.30 -8.78 12.67
CA PHE A 218 10.36 -9.77 12.45
C PHE A 218 11.27 -9.93 13.68
N GLY A 219 10.67 -9.92 14.88
CA GLY A 219 11.41 -9.95 16.15
C GLY A 219 12.14 -8.66 16.51
N ILE A 220 12.16 -7.65 15.63
CA ILE A 220 12.82 -6.36 15.89
C ILE A 220 11.79 -5.36 16.42
N PRO A 221 12.04 -4.67 17.54
CA PRO A 221 11.14 -3.64 18.04
C PRO A 221 10.94 -2.51 17.02
N ALA A 222 9.70 -2.29 16.61
CA ALA A 222 9.29 -1.29 15.62
C ALA A 222 8.12 -0.46 16.15
N ALA A 223 8.17 0.87 15.94
CA ALA A 223 7.02 1.73 16.22
C ALA A 223 5.90 1.36 15.22
N THR A 224 4.77 0.91 15.76
CA THR A 224 3.66 0.35 14.98
C THR A 224 2.38 1.12 15.28
N VAL A 225 1.68 1.53 14.22
CA VAL A 225 0.56 2.46 14.31
C VAL A 225 -0.68 1.77 14.86
N THR A 226 -1.33 2.39 15.83
CA THR A 226 -2.45 1.79 16.59
C THR A 226 -3.79 2.48 16.35
N ALA A 227 -3.85 3.47 15.45
CA ALA A 227 -5.08 4.21 15.16
C ALA A 227 -6.23 3.32 14.64
N HIS A 228 -5.93 2.16 14.02
CA HIS A 228 -6.91 1.14 13.65
C HIS A 228 -7.74 0.66 14.84
N ARG A 229 -7.15 0.55 16.05
CA ARG A 229 -7.88 0.17 17.27
C ARG A 229 -9.03 1.12 17.58
N ARG A 230 -8.78 2.43 17.46
CA ARG A 230 -9.80 3.46 17.71
C ARG A 230 -10.94 3.37 16.69
N LEU A 231 -10.61 3.14 15.42
CA LEU A 231 -11.62 2.94 14.37
C LEU A 231 -12.52 1.76 14.72
N LEU A 232 -11.93 0.58 14.95
CA LEU A 232 -12.65 -0.65 15.29
C LEU A 232 -13.51 -0.53 16.56
N LYS A 233 -12.98 0.10 17.63
CA LYS A 233 -13.70 0.27 18.90
C LYS A 233 -15.00 1.06 18.74
N ILE A 234 -14.98 2.11 17.90
CA ILE A 234 -16.10 3.04 17.72
C ILE A 234 -17.07 2.55 16.64
N SER A 235 -16.55 2.00 15.53
CA SER A 235 -17.38 1.54 14.42
C SER A 235 -17.97 0.15 14.64
N LYS A 236 -17.35 -0.68 15.49
CA LYS A 236 -17.67 -2.11 15.65
C LYS A 236 -17.52 -2.91 14.34
N ALA A 237 -16.67 -2.40 13.44
CA ALA A 237 -16.29 -3.08 12.20
C ALA A 237 -15.45 -4.34 12.48
N ALA A 238 -15.50 -5.29 11.56
CA ALA A 238 -14.62 -6.45 11.55
C ALA A 238 -13.21 -6.04 11.07
N ALA A 239 -12.17 -6.49 11.78
CA ALA A 239 -10.79 -6.32 11.35
C ALA A 239 -10.38 -7.51 10.46
N VAL A 240 -10.17 -7.30 9.17
CA VAL A 240 -9.93 -8.37 8.20
C VAL A 240 -8.57 -8.16 7.55
N PRO A 241 -7.59 -9.07 7.69
CA PRO A 241 -6.34 -8.95 6.97
C PRO A 241 -6.53 -9.11 5.47
N LEU A 242 -5.86 -8.27 4.69
CA LEU A 242 -5.87 -8.29 3.24
C LEU A 242 -4.45 -8.24 2.71
N TYR A 243 -4.09 -9.24 1.91
CA TYR A 243 -2.85 -9.25 1.16
C TYR A 243 -3.12 -9.44 -0.33
N PHE A 244 -2.41 -8.68 -1.17
CA PHE A 244 -2.44 -8.88 -2.60
C PHE A 244 -1.02 -8.88 -3.13
N TYR A 245 -0.74 -9.80 -4.04
CA TYR A 245 0.59 -9.99 -4.60
C TYR A 245 0.53 -10.56 -6.01
N ARG A 246 1.59 -10.29 -6.77
CA ARG A 246 1.86 -10.91 -8.06
C ARG A 246 2.63 -12.22 -7.85
N HIS A 247 2.32 -13.24 -8.62
CA HIS A 247 3.02 -14.53 -8.63
C HIS A 247 3.06 -15.16 -10.02
N GLY A 248 3.71 -16.31 -10.13
CA GLY A 248 3.89 -17.04 -11.39
C GLY A 248 4.99 -16.47 -12.27
N ASP A 249 5.02 -16.89 -13.54
CA ASP A 249 5.97 -16.36 -14.53
C ASP A 249 5.66 -14.89 -14.80
N ILE A 250 6.66 -14.02 -14.63
CA ILE A 250 6.53 -12.59 -14.87
C ILE A 250 6.23 -12.23 -16.33
N ARG A 251 6.47 -13.14 -17.29
CA ARG A 251 6.07 -12.95 -18.69
C ARG A 251 4.55 -13.03 -18.87
N ASP A 252 3.87 -13.72 -17.96
CA ASP A 252 2.43 -13.91 -17.94
C ASP A 252 1.93 -13.87 -16.48
N PRO A 253 2.07 -12.72 -15.80
CA PRO A 253 1.90 -12.64 -14.37
C PRO A 253 0.47 -12.96 -13.96
N ARG A 254 0.35 -13.59 -12.79
CA ARG A 254 -0.91 -13.81 -12.09
C ARG A 254 -0.92 -12.99 -10.82
N TYR A 255 -2.12 -12.67 -10.36
CA TYR A 255 -2.38 -11.87 -9.17
C TYR A 255 -3.26 -12.68 -8.24
N HIS A 256 -2.93 -12.63 -6.97
CA HIS A 256 -3.72 -13.28 -5.93
C HIS A 256 -4.12 -12.26 -4.88
N ILE A 257 -5.38 -12.32 -4.49
CA ILE A 257 -5.96 -11.56 -3.38
C ILE A 257 -6.28 -12.56 -2.29
N LEU A 258 -5.55 -12.46 -1.18
CA LEU A 258 -5.75 -13.26 0.02
C LEU A 258 -6.46 -12.41 1.05
N ILE A 259 -7.70 -12.77 1.36
CA ILE A 259 -8.47 -12.21 2.46
C ILE A 259 -8.47 -13.25 3.56
N GLU A 260 -7.97 -12.89 4.74
CA GLU A 260 -7.92 -13.83 5.86
C GLU A 260 -9.12 -13.66 6.78
N ALA A 261 -9.33 -14.61 7.68
CA ALA A 261 -10.42 -14.55 8.63
C ALA A 261 -10.35 -13.28 9.49
N ALA A 262 -11.52 -12.74 9.84
CA ALA A 262 -11.61 -11.59 10.72
C ALA A 262 -10.93 -11.88 12.07
N LEU A 263 -10.20 -10.89 12.58
CA LEU A 263 -9.48 -11.01 13.82
C LEU A 263 -10.43 -10.93 15.01
N ASP A 264 -10.66 -12.07 15.65
CA ASP A 264 -11.43 -12.13 16.90
C ASP A 264 -10.81 -11.23 17.98
N ASN A 265 -11.67 -10.58 18.77
CA ASN A 265 -11.22 -9.76 19.91
C ASN A 265 -10.24 -8.62 19.52
N MET A 266 -10.39 -8.03 18.32
CA MET A 266 -9.66 -6.82 17.93
C MET A 266 -10.59 -5.59 17.89
N PRO A 267 -10.30 -4.51 18.65
CA PRO A 267 -9.12 -4.35 19.49
C PRO A 267 -9.26 -5.05 20.85
N SER A 268 -8.16 -5.58 21.36
CA SER A 268 -8.09 -6.06 22.75
C SER A 268 -7.89 -4.89 23.73
N ASP A 269 -7.83 -5.19 25.04
CA ASP A 269 -7.50 -4.18 26.06
C ASP A 269 -6.01 -3.80 26.07
N ASP A 270 -5.13 -4.59 25.42
CA ASP A 270 -3.69 -4.34 25.35
C ASP A 270 -3.28 -3.82 23.97
N GLU A 271 -2.84 -2.55 23.92
CA GLU A 271 -2.37 -1.87 22.70
C GLU A 271 -1.16 -2.53 22.04
N THR A 272 -0.23 -3.03 22.84
CA THR A 272 0.98 -3.68 22.34
C THR A 272 0.66 -5.06 21.80
N ALA A 273 -0.27 -5.79 22.43
CA ALA A 273 -0.72 -7.10 21.96
C ALA A 273 -1.36 -7.02 20.56
N ASP A 274 -2.22 -6.04 20.31
CA ASP A 274 -2.82 -5.85 18.98
C ASP A 274 -1.78 -5.45 17.93
N ALA A 275 -0.90 -4.51 18.25
CA ALA A 275 0.17 -4.10 17.35
C ALA A 275 1.10 -5.27 17.00
N THR A 276 1.40 -6.13 17.98
CA THR A 276 2.17 -7.37 17.79
C THR A 276 1.43 -8.33 16.87
N ARG A 277 0.13 -8.54 17.09
CA ARG A 277 -0.69 -9.43 16.25
C ARG A 277 -0.74 -8.95 14.80
N VAL A 278 -0.95 -7.65 14.59
CA VAL A 278 -0.94 -7.04 13.26
C VAL A 278 0.41 -7.21 12.57
N ASN A 279 1.52 -6.97 13.28
CA ASN A 279 2.85 -7.19 12.74
C ASN A 279 3.08 -8.66 12.36
N ASN A 280 2.70 -9.61 13.21
CA ASN A 280 2.86 -11.05 12.92
C ASN A 280 2.10 -11.48 11.66
N ILE A 281 0.89 -10.95 11.45
CA ILE A 281 0.11 -11.21 10.23
C ILE A 281 0.84 -10.66 9.01
N ILE A 282 1.31 -9.41 9.09
CA ILE A 282 2.11 -8.79 8.02
C ILE A 282 3.37 -9.61 7.75
N GLU A 283 4.09 -10.08 8.77
CA GLU A 283 5.28 -10.93 8.61
C GLU A 283 4.98 -12.20 7.81
N GLN A 284 3.88 -12.88 8.12
CA GLN A 284 3.45 -14.08 7.41
C GLN A 284 3.14 -13.78 5.94
N GLN A 285 2.38 -12.71 5.69
CA GLN A 285 2.06 -12.25 4.34
C GLN A 285 3.33 -11.87 3.54
N LEU A 286 4.25 -11.13 4.16
CA LEU A 286 5.49 -10.72 3.51
C LEU A 286 6.41 -11.88 3.19
N ARG A 287 6.31 -13.03 3.87
CA ARG A 287 7.06 -14.24 3.50
C ARG A 287 6.57 -14.89 2.20
N ILE A 288 5.34 -14.61 1.75
CA ILE A 288 4.78 -15.12 0.49
C ILE A 288 5.45 -14.46 -0.72
N ALA A 289 5.55 -13.12 -0.72
CA ALA A 289 6.21 -12.36 -1.78
C ALA A 289 7.12 -11.25 -1.19
N PRO A 290 8.29 -11.62 -0.65
CA PRO A 290 9.14 -10.71 0.12
C PRO A 290 9.54 -9.43 -0.61
N THR A 291 9.74 -9.48 -1.93
CA THR A 291 10.22 -8.34 -2.70
C THR A 291 9.12 -7.35 -3.07
N GLN A 292 7.84 -7.70 -2.85
CA GLN A 292 6.69 -6.87 -3.21
C GLN A 292 6.21 -5.98 -2.07
N TYR A 293 7.03 -5.80 -1.04
CA TYR A 293 6.83 -4.82 0.01
C TYR A 293 7.73 -3.60 -0.21
N MET A 294 7.27 -2.41 0.20
CA MET A 294 8.03 -1.18 0.07
C MET A 294 9.17 -1.06 1.10
N TRP A 295 10.14 -1.98 1.07
CA TRP A 295 11.30 -2.05 1.98
C TRP A 295 12.21 -0.81 1.95
N PHE A 296 12.01 0.12 1.02
CA PHE A 296 12.72 1.41 0.98
C PHE A 296 12.17 2.46 1.96
N HIS A 297 11.11 2.13 2.71
CA HIS A 297 10.70 2.87 3.90
C HIS A 297 11.55 2.51 5.12
N ARG A 298 11.84 3.51 5.94
CA ARG A 298 12.57 3.32 7.20
C ARG A 298 11.62 2.78 8.28
N ARG A 299 11.30 1.48 8.22
CA ARG A 299 10.39 0.76 9.14
C ARG A 299 10.79 0.84 10.61
N PHE A 300 12.10 0.94 10.89
CA PHE A 300 12.67 0.94 12.24
C PHE A 300 13.31 2.29 12.63
N LYS A 301 12.79 3.42 12.12
CA LYS A 301 13.44 4.74 12.33
C LYS A 301 13.24 5.27 13.74
N THR A 302 12.10 4.98 14.35
CA THR A 302 11.79 5.40 15.72
C THR A 302 12.43 4.43 16.69
N ARG A 303 13.34 4.94 17.50
CA ARG A 303 14.10 4.20 18.50
C ARG A 303 14.09 5.03 19.78
N PRO A 304 13.41 4.59 20.87
CA PRO A 304 13.46 5.31 22.13
C PRO A 304 14.85 5.22 22.76
N GLU A 305 15.09 6.01 23.81
CA GLU A 305 16.36 6.02 24.53
C GLU A 305 16.72 4.60 25.01
N GLY A 306 18.00 4.22 24.83
CA GLY A 306 18.48 2.86 25.10
C GLY A 306 18.49 1.91 23.89
N TYR A 307 17.88 2.26 22.75
CA TYR A 307 17.95 1.48 21.52
C TYR A 307 18.97 2.03 20.53
N GLU A 308 19.77 1.15 19.91
CA GLU A 308 20.68 1.52 18.82
C GLU A 308 19.91 2.01 17.57
N LYS A 309 20.53 2.96 16.86
CA LYS A 309 20.04 3.44 15.57
C LYS A 309 20.27 2.38 14.50
N ILE A 310 19.27 2.17 13.64
CA ILE A 310 19.32 1.18 12.55
C ILE A 310 19.72 1.79 11.20
N TYR A 311 19.36 3.06 10.94
CA TYR A 311 19.64 3.77 9.69
C TYR A 311 20.50 5.00 9.89
#